data_AF-A0AAP0RUL3-F1
#
_entry.id   AF-A0AAP0RUL3-F1
#
_cell.length_a   1.000
_cell.length_b   1.000
_cell.length_c   1.000
_cell.angle_alpha   90.00
_cell.angle_beta   90.00
_cell.angle_gamma   90.00
#
_symmetry.space_group_name_H-M   'P 1'
#
loop_
_entity.id
_entity.type
_entity.pdbx_description
1 polymer ?
#
loop_
_entity_poly.entity_id
_entity_poly.type
_entity_poly.pdbx_seq_one_letter_code
_entity_poly.pdbx_strand_id
1 'polypeptide(L)'
;MVLKEQIRVIKLGEGEVRFLEKVVLFGSNTQRMEAWENGSLVPQDALRAAQIQGISRRMIGMVRGISKLPTYRRKFRQVVKALVTYSLEKEGLTRSGSVRSVASIEIV
;
A
#
# COMPACT_ATOMS: atom_id res chain seq x y z
N MET A 1 0.77 28.61 0.81
CA MET A 1 1.96 27.84 0.40
C MET A 1 1.54 26.51 -0.26
N VAL A 2 2.06 26.23 -1.46
CA VAL A 2 1.80 24.98 -2.20
C VAL A 2 2.52 23.81 -1.50
N LEU A 3 1.88 22.64 -1.38
CA LEU A 3 2.45 21.50 -0.63
C LEU A 3 3.84 21.10 -1.14
N LYS A 4 4.06 21.12 -2.46
CA LYS A 4 5.37 20.84 -3.07
C LYS A 4 6.48 21.75 -2.51
N GLU A 5 6.14 23.00 -2.21
CA GLU A 5 7.09 23.97 -1.67
C GLU A 5 7.34 23.71 -0.17
N GLN A 6 6.31 23.30 0.57
CA GLN A 6 6.48 22.91 1.98
C GLN A 6 7.43 21.71 2.12
N ILE A 7 7.26 20.70 1.26
CA ILE A 7 8.13 19.52 1.24
C ILE A 7 9.57 19.93 0.90
N ARG A 8 9.74 20.83 -0.08
CA ARG A 8 11.06 21.34 -0.48
C ARG A 8 11.79 22.08 0.65
N VAL A 9 11.08 22.97 1.35
CA VAL A 9 11.67 23.80 2.41
C VAL A 9 12.02 22.97 3.66
N ILE A 10 11.19 21.98 3.99
CA ILE A 10 11.41 21.16 5.20
C ILE A 10 12.66 20.28 5.10
N LYS A 11 13.13 19.93 3.88
CA LYS A 11 14.32 19.08 3.66
C LYS A 11 14.28 17.81 4.52
N LEU A 12 13.35 16.91 4.22
CA LEU A 12 13.21 15.65 4.94
C LEU A 12 14.44 14.76 4.74
N GLY A 13 14.99 14.23 5.82
CA GLY A 13 15.97 13.16 5.75
C GLY A 13 15.34 11.81 5.35
N GLU A 14 16.13 10.82 4.97
CA GLU A 14 15.62 9.54 4.48
C GLU A 14 14.68 8.83 5.49
N GLY A 15 15.06 8.81 6.76
CA GLY A 15 14.23 8.22 7.83
C GLY A 15 12.90 8.97 8.02
N GLU A 16 12.89 10.29 7.84
CA GLU A 16 11.70 11.13 7.93
C GLU A 16 10.79 10.97 6.71
N VAL A 17 11.37 10.74 5.52
CA VAL A 17 10.61 10.39 4.30
C VAL A 17 9.90 9.06 4.52
N ARG A 18 10.59 8.05 5.05
CA ARG A 18 9.99 6.74 5.39
C ARG A 18 8.92 6.88 6.48
N PHE A 19 9.12 7.77 7.46
CA PHE A 19 8.08 8.08 8.45
C PHE A 19 6.85 8.74 7.81
N LEU A 20 7.05 9.73 6.94
CA LEU A 20 5.96 10.37 6.19
C LEU A 20 5.20 9.35 5.33
N GLU A 21 5.89 8.46 4.64
CA GLU A 21 5.30 7.37 3.85
C GLU A 21 4.42 6.47 4.71
N LYS A 22 4.94 6.03 5.86
CA LYS A 22 4.25 5.21 6.85
C LYS A 22 2.96 5.86 7.34
N VAL A 23 3.02 7.15 7.69
CA VAL A 23 1.84 7.91 8.14
C VAL A 23 0.83 8.13 7.01
N VAL A 24 1.28 8.45 5.79
CA VAL A 24 0.39 8.69 4.65
C VAL A 24 -0.32 7.42 4.20
N LEU A 25 0.38 6.27 4.22
CA LEU A 25 -0.15 4.99 3.78
C LEU A 25 -1.22 4.45 4.74
N PHE A 26 -0.96 4.48 6.04
CA PHE A 26 -1.86 3.87 7.03
C PHE A 26 -2.81 4.87 7.70
N GLY A 27 -2.53 6.16 7.63
CA GLY A 27 -3.37 7.21 8.19
C GLY A 27 -3.59 7.01 9.69
N SER A 28 -4.81 6.62 10.07
CA SER A 28 -5.21 6.40 11.46
C SER A 28 -5.12 4.93 11.92
N ASN A 29 -4.68 4.00 11.05
CA ASN A 29 -4.53 2.60 11.43
C ASN A 29 -3.18 2.36 12.12
N THR A 30 -3.15 2.57 13.44
CA THR A 30 -1.93 2.45 14.26
C THR A 30 -1.38 1.03 14.28
N GLN A 31 -2.25 0.00 14.34
CA GLN A 31 -1.81 -1.40 14.35
C GLN A 31 -1.01 -1.77 13.09
N ARG A 32 -1.49 -1.36 11.90
CA ARG A 32 -0.78 -1.60 10.63
C ARG A 32 0.48 -0.77 10.52
N MET A 33 0.46 0.42 11.11
CA MET A 33 1.64 1.26 11.20
C MET A 33 2.71 0.57 12.05
N GLU A 34 2.38 0.13 13.25
CA GLU A 34 3.31 -0.59 14.14
C GLU A 34 3.85 -1.87 13.51
N ALA A 35 3.00 -2.65 12.83
CA ALA A 35 3.43 -3.88 12.17
C ALA A 35 4.36 -3.68 10.96
N TRP A 36 4.47 -2.45 10.41
CA TRP A 36 5.29 -2.18 9.24
C TRP A 36 6.67 -1.65 9.58
N GLU A 37 7.68 -2.52 9.52
CA GLU A 37 9.08 -2.15 9.69
C GLU A 37 9.70 -1.67 8.37
N ASN A 38 9.44 -0.41 8.00
CA ASN A 38 10.05 0.23 6.83
C ASN A 38 11.36 0.99 7.15
N GLY A 39 11.87 0.88 8.38
CA GLY A 39 13.04 1.64 8.85
C GLY A 39 12.75 3.14 9.01
N SER A 40 11.50 3.53 9.26
CA SER A 40 11.14 4.91 9.59
C SER A 40 11.81 5.37 10.88
N LEU A 41 12.30 6.61 10.91
CA LEU A 41 12.75 7.25 12.13
C LEU A 41 11.70 8.25 12.59
N VAL A 42 11.17 8.04 13.80
CA VAL A 42 10.24 9.00 14.42
C VAL A 42 11.03 10.24 14.81
N PRO A 43 10.65 11.45 14.35
CA PRO A 43 11.31 12.67 14.76
C PRO A 43 11.23 12.84 16.28
N GLN A 44 12.38 13.05 16.94
CA GLN A 44 12.41 13.31 18.38
C GLN A 44 11.97 14.73 18.73
N ASP A 45 12.20 15.69 17.82
CA ASP A 45 11.75 17.07 17.98
C ASP A 45 10.24 17.18 17.71
N ALA A 46 9.50 17.71 18.69
CA ALA A 46 8.06 17.90 18.62
C ALA A 46 7.66 18.87 17.50
N LEU A 47 8.46 19.92 17.23
CA LEU A 47 8.18 20.85 16.14
C LEU A 47 8.33 20.14 14.79
N ARG A 48 9.41 19.38 14.61
CA ARG A 48 9.65 18.57 13.41
C ARG A 48 8.54 17.54 13.18
N ALA A 49 8.14 16.81 14.23
CA ALA A 49 7.04 15.87 14.16
C ALA A 49 5.72 16.55 13.74
N ALA A 50 5.40 17.70 14.35
CA ALA A 50 4.20 18.47 14.01
C ALA A 50 4.20 18.95 12.55
N GLN A 51 5.36 19.37 12.02
CA GLN A 51 5.53 19.76 10.62
C GLN A 51 5.22 18.59 9.66
N ILE A 52 5.80 17.41 9.91
CA ILE A 52 5.58 16.22 9.09
C ILE A 52 4.12 15.76 9.16
N GLN A 53 3.53 15.80 10.36
CA GLN A 53 2.11 15.50 10.56
C GLN A 53 1.19 16.50 9.84
N GLY A 54 1.58 17.77 9.76
CA GLY A 54 0.87 18.77 8.96
C GLY A 54 0.86 18.44 7.46
N ILE A 55 2.01 18.03 6.93
CA ILE A 55 2.14 17.56 5.53
C ILE A 55 1.31 16.30 5.31
N SER A 56 1.41 15.31 6.19
CA SER A 56 0.72 14.02 6.04
C SER A 56 -0.80 14.21 5.98
N ARG A 57 -1.38 15.04 6.85
CA ARG A 57 -2.83 15.35 6.83
C ARG A 57 -3.28 15.95 5.50
N ARG A 58 -2.48 16.88 4.94
CA ARG A 58 -2.77 17.48 3.63
C ARG A 58 -2.70 16.44 2.52
N MET A 59 -1.69 15.58 2.51
CA MET A 59 -1.54 14.50 1.53
C MET A 59 -2.71 13.53 1.60
N ILE A 60 -3.06 13.07 2.79
CA ILE A 60 -4.19 12.17 3.03
C ILE A 60 -5.51 12.81 2.52
N GLY A 61 -5.71 14.10 2.78
CA GLY A 61 -6.86 14.85 2.27
C GLY A 61 -6.93 14.84 0.73
N MET A 62 -5.81 15.10 0.06
CA MET A 62 -5.74 15.05 -1.41
C MET A 62 -5.98 13.63 -1.95
N VAL A 63 -5.36 12.61 -1.36
CA VAL A 63 -5.55 11.21 -1.75
C VAL A 63 -7.02 10.81 -1.59
N ARG A 64 -7.69 11.23 -0.51
CA ARG A 64 -9.14 11.02 -0.30
C ARG A 64 -10.00 11.75 -1.33
N GLY A 65 -9.58 12.92 -1.79
CA GLY A 65 -10.26 13.64 -2.88
C GLY A 65 -10.11 12.90 -4.21
N ILE A 66 -8.87 12.54 -4.57
CA ILE A 66 -8.54 11.84 -5.81
C ILE A 66 -9.23 10.47 -5.86
N SER A 67 -9.29 9.76 -4.73
CA SER A 67 -9.91 8.42 -4.67
C SER A 67 -11.42 8.42 -4.96
N LYS A 68 -12.09 9.57 -4.81
CA LYS A 68 -13.50 9.74 -5.16
C LYS A 68 -13.73 10.02 -6.64
N LEU A 69 -12.70 10.41 -7.39
CA LEU A 69 -12.83 10.72 -8.81
C LEU A 69 -13.22 9.46 -9.62
N PRO A 70 -14.14 9.59 -10.60
CA PRO A 70 -14.61 8.44 -11.37
C PRO A 70 -13.48 7.78 -12.16
N THR A 71 -12.50 8.56 -12.62
CA THR A 71 -11.30 8.07 -13.32
C THR A 71 -10.44 7.19 -12.42
N TYR A 72 -10.20 7.62 -11.17
CA TYR A 72 -9.45 6.83 -10.19
C TYR A 72 -10.21 5.54 -9.84
N ARG A 73 -11.51 5.63 -9.57
CA ARG A 73 -12.35 4.45 -9.27
C ARG A 73 -12.37 3.43 -10.41
N ARG A 74 -12.39 3.89 -11.67
CA ARG A 74 -12.28 3.01 -12.84
C ARG A 74 -10.93 2.32 -12.89
N LYS A 75 -9.82 3.05 -12.72
CA LYS A 75 -8.46 2.47 -12.67
C LYS A 75 -8.33 1.44 -11.55
N PHE A 76 -8.79 1.77 -10.35
CA PHE A 76 -8.77 0.86 -9.21
C PHE A 76 -9.50 -0.46 -9.50
N ARG A 77 -10.71 -0.40 -10.08
CA ARG A 77 -11.43 -1.61 -10.48
C ARG A 77 -10.67 -2.45 -11.50
N GLN A 78 -9.96 -1.84 -12.45
CA GLN A 78 -9.15 -2.59 -13.41
C GLN A 78 -7.97 -3.30 -12.74
N VAL A 79 -7.30 -2.64 -11.80
CA VAL A 79 -6.23 -3.26 -11.00
C VAL A 79 -6.78 -4.44 -10.20
N VAL A 80 -7.91 -4.28 -9.51
CA VAL A 80 -8.54 -5.37 -8.74
C VAL A 80 -8.93 -6.54 -9.67
N LYS A 81 -9.51 -6.26 -10.84
CA LYS A 81 -9.82 -7.32 -11.82
C LYS A 81 -8.58 -8.08 -12.25
N ALA A 82 -7.51 -7.37 -12.62
CA ALA A 82 -6.25 -8.00 -13.02
C ALA A 82 -5.66 -8.88 -11.91
N LEU A 83 -5.70 -8.42 -10.65
CA LEU A 83 -5.24 -9.20 -9.51
C LEU A 83 -6.08 -10.46 -9.27
N VAL A 84 -7.41 -10.36 -9.37
CA VAL A 84 -8.31 -11.51 -9.24
C VAL A 84 -8.05 -12.53 -10.36
N THR A 85 -7.94 -12.07 -11.61
CA THR A 85 -7.61 -12.92 -12.76
C THR A 85 -6.28 -13.64 -12.56
N TYR A 86 -5.22 -12.91 -12.18
CA TYR A 86 -3.91 -13.49 -11.90
C TYR A 86 -3.96 -14.59 -10.81
N SER A 87 -4.69 -14.35 -9.72
CA SER A 87 -4.84 -15.34 -8.65
C SER A 87 -5.58 -16.59 -9.12
N LEU A 88 -6.66 -16.44 -9.90
CA LEU A 88 -7.43 -17.57 -10.44
C LEU A 88 -6.61 -18.39 -11.45
N GLU A 89 -5.85 -17.75 -12.32
CA GLU A 89 -4.95 -18.43 -13.26
C GLU A 89 -3.88 -19.23 -12.51
N LYS A 90 -3.30 -18.64 -11.47
CA LYS A 90 -2.34 -19.32 -10.60
C LYS A 90 -2.96 -20.53 -9.90
N GLU A 91 -4.17 -20.41 -9.36
CA GLU A 91 -4.89 -21.54 -8.74
C GLU A 91 -5.25 -22.63 -9.77
N GLY A 92 -5.67 -22.27 -10.97
CA GLY A 92 -5.93 -23.21 -12.07
C GLY A 92 -4.70 -24.02 -12.46
N LEU A 93 -3.53 -23.37 -12.53
CA LEU A 93 -2.23 -24.03 -12.72
C LEU A 93 -1.91 -25.02 -11.58
N THR A 94 -2.22 -24.69 -10.33
CA THR A 94 -2.00 -25.61 -9.20
C THR A 94 -2.93 -26.82 -9.20
N ARG A 95 -4.17 -26.68 -9.68
CA ARG A 95 -5.13 -27.81 -9.77
C ARG A 95 -4.81 -28.78 -10.90
N SER A 96 -4.30 -28.29 -12.04
CA SER A 96 -3.98 -29.14 -13.19
C SER A 96 -2.75 -30.03 -12.99
N GLY A 97 -1.90 -29.74 -11.99
CA GLY A 97 -0.72 -30.56 -11.67
C GLY A 97 -0.98 -31.75 -10.75
N SER A 98 -2.20 -31.93 -10.23
CA SER A 98 -2.53 -32.93 -9.20
C SER A 98 -3.47 -34.04 -9.69
N VAL A 99 -3.45 -34.37 -10.98
CA VAL A 99 -4.04 -35.63 -11.48
C VAL A 99 -2.90 -36.65 -11.63
N ARG A 100 -2.45 -37.22 -10.51
CA ARG A 100 -1.53 -38.37 -10.54
C ARG A 100 -2.39 -39.61 -10.76
N SER A 101 -2.28 -40.18 -11.95
CA SER A 101 -2.98 -41.37 -12.43
C SER A 101 -3.02 -42.49 -11.39
N VAL A 102 -4.22 -42.92 -11.02
CA VAL A 102 -4.43 -44.26 -10.47
C VAL A 102 -4.76 -45.14 -11.66
N ALA A 103 -3.77 -45.92 -12.12
CA ALA A 103 -3.99 -46.96 -13.11
C ALA A 103 -4.87 -48.05 -12.50
N SER A 104 -5.97 -48.36 -13.17
CA SER A 104 -6.86 -49.47 -12.82
C SER A 104 -6.08 -50.78 -12.84
N ILE A 105 -6.12 -51.53 -11.75
CA ILE A 105 -5.68 -52.93 -11.73
C ILE A 105 -6.95 -53.78 -11.80
N GLU A 106 -7.16 -54.43 -12.94
CA GLU A 106 -8.09 -55.56 -13.07
C GLU A 106 -7.41 -56.78 -12.45
N ILE A 107 -8.11 -57.48 -11.56
CA ILE A 107 -7.72 -58.80 -11.08
C ILE A 107 -8.81 -59.77 -11.52
N VAL A 108 -8.40 -60.74 -12.35
CA VAL A 108 -9.13 -61.96 -12.73
C VAL A 108 -9.15 -62.94 -11.57
#